data_AF-A0A1G2WF49-F1
#
_entry.id   AF-A0A1G2WF49-F1
#
_cell.length_a   1.000
_cell.length_b   1.000
_cell.length_c   1.000
_cell.angle_alpha   90.00
_cell.angle_beta   90.00
_cell.angle_gamma   90.00
#
_symmetry.space_group_name_H-M   'P 1'
#
loop_
_entity.id
_entity.type
_entity.pdbx_description
1 polymer ?
#
loop_
_entity_poly.entity_id
_entity_poly.type
_entity_poly.pdbx_seq_one_letter_code
_entity_poly.pdbx_strand_id
1 'polypeptide(L)'
;MPPSSNEISNFLEKFQKSSNAQNLHVKFRRLFMELKSILPKEQMIQIEPLSVETTYNFLSRFNSADKKGKAQRAENPPSLIFWNALGFSKDEVTNCRIISWLLDPKADHCQENKFFSCLLQLEQLKSISNYATQNIYVTREEWLNENNRADIVIHGSRFVIVIEVKIDAPERTNQREDYQSIMEICYPFKKFVGIYLCKKSQINDSGSWLNIRWDDVVEVIDVFTSKNNDSSCRSQFVTELIRQYGKYIINNIINK
;
A
#
# COMPACT_ATOMS: atom_id res chain seq x y z
N MET A 1 -6.02 -16.33 -27.73
CA MET A 1 -6.54 -17.40 -26.85
C MET A 1 -6.13 -17.12 -25.41
N PRO A 2 -6.98 -17.38 -24.41
CA PRO A 2 -6.60 -17.21 -23.01
C PRO A 2 -5.66 -18.34 -22.56
N PRO A 3 -4.69 -18.06 -21.66
CA PRO A 3 -3.85 -19.08 -21.07
C PRO A 3 -4.68 -19.98 -20.15
N SER A 4 -4.39 -21.27 -20.21
CA SER A 4 -5.07 -22.30 -19.44
C SER A 4 -4.72 -22.22 -17.94
N SER A 5 -5.59 -22.78 -17.10
CA SER A 5 -5.34 -22.91 -15.66
C SER A 5 -4.01 -23.60 -15.34
N ASN A 6 -3.53 -24.49 -16.23
CA ASN A 6 -2.25 -25.18 -16.09
C ASN A 6 -1.05 -24.28 -16.36
N GLU A 7 -1.18 -23.28 -17.24
CA GLU A 7 -0.10 -22.33 -17.52
C GLU A 7 0.10 -21.34 -16.36
N ILE A 8 -0.99 -20.95 -15.70
CA ILE A 8 -0.95 -20.09 -14.50
C ILE A 8 -0.36 -20.86 -13.31
N SER A 9 -0.77 -22.11 -13.08
CA SER A 9 -0.22 -22.95 -12.01
C SER A 9 1.26 -23.29 -12.22
N ASN A 10 1.69 -23.65 -13.44
CA ASN A 10 3.10 -23.91 -13.75
C ASN A 10 3.99 -22.68 -13.59
N PHE A 11 3.46 -21.49 -13.89
CA PHE A 11 4.18 -20.23 -13.69
C PHE A 11 4.36 -19.91 -12.20
N LEU A 12 3.31 -20.09 -11.40
CA LEU A 12 3.37 -19.87 -9.94
C LEU A 12 4.26 -20.90 -9.23
N GLU A 13 4.26 -22.16 -9.64
CA GLU A 13 5.16 -23.20 -9.12
C GLU A 13 6.64 -22.92 -9.42
N LYS A 14 6.96 -22.37 -10.60
CA LYS A 14 8.33 -21.95 -10.92
C LYS A 14 8.75 -20.69 -10.16
N PHE A 15 7.82 -19.77 -9.90
CA PHE A 15 8.05 -18.53 -9.17
C PHE A 15 8.38 -18.79 -7.68
N GLN A 16 7.63 -19.69 -7.03
CA GLN A 16 7.82 -20.10 -5.64
C GLN A 16 9.14 -20.84 -5.39
N LYS A 17 9.69 -21.56 -6.37
CA LYS A 17 10.96 -22.31 -6.25
C LYS A 17 12.22 -21.43 -6.27
N SER A 18 12.10 -20.12 -6.52
CA SER A 18 13.24 -19.21 -6.76
C SER A 18 13.55 -18.22 -5.62
N SER A 19 12.85 -18.31 -4.49
CA SER A 19 12.82 -17.25 -3.47
C SER A 19 13.85 -17.41 -2.35
N ASN A 20 14.85 -16.52 -2.34
CA ASN A 20 15.40 -15.94 -1.11
C ASN A 20 14.83 -14.50 -0.98
N ALA A 21 14.20 -14.21 0.16
CA ALA A 21 13.15 -13.19 0.35
C ALA A 21 13.61 -11.72 0.45
N GLN A 22 14.92 -11.41 0.34
CA GLN A 22 15.44 -10.06 0.62
C GLN A 22 15.36 -9.06 -0.56
N ASN A 23 14.81 -9.44 -1.72
CA ASN A 23 14.89 -8.62 -2.95
C ASN A 23 13.53 -8.27 -3.62
N LEU A 24 12.40 -8.38 -2.92
CA LEU A 24 11.05 -8.15 -3.49
C LEU A 24 10.85 -6.70 -4.02
N HIS A 25 11.53 -5.72 -3.41
CA HIS A 25 11.47 -4.29 -3.79
C HIS A 25 12.32 -3.97 -5.03
N VAL A 26 13.38 -4.76 -5.26
CA VAL A 26 14.18 -4.74 -6.48
C VAL A 26 13.44 -5.46 -7.63
N LYS A 27 12.54 -6.41 -7.32
CA LYS A 27 11.75 -7.17 -8.30
C LYS A 27 10.55 -6.41 -8.87
N PHE A 28 9.85 -5.56 -8.11
CA PHE A 28 8.85 -4.65 -8.68
C PHE A 28 9.48 -3.64 -9.66
N ARG A 29 10.66 -3.13 -9.30
CA ARG A 29 11.51 -2.28 -10.15
C ARG A 29 12.02 -3.02 -11.40
N ARG A 30 12.13 -4.35 -11.34
CA ARG A 30 12.56 -5.22 -12.43
C ARG A 30 11.42 -5.70 -13.32
N LEU A 31 10.20 -5.90 -12.83
CA LEU A 31 9.02 -6.12 -13.68
C LEU A 31 8.85 -4.92 -14.64
N PHE A 32 9.10 -3.71 -14.13
CA PHE A 32 9.20 -2.48 -14.91
C PHE A 32 10.40 -2.44 -15.88
N MET A 33 11.49 -3.21 -15.64
CA MET A 33 12.69 -3.35 -16.51
C MET A 33 12.76 -4.66 -17.33
N GLU A 34 11.83 -5.60 -17.23
CA GLU A 34 11.86 -6.91 -17.93
C GLU A 34 10.94 -6.97 -19.13
N LEU A 35 9.93 -6.14 -19.09
CA LEU A 35 9.40 -5.53 -20.28
C LEU A 35 10.38 -4.85 -21.18
N LYS A 36 11.43 -4.36 -20.49
CA LYS A 36 12.66 -4.14 -21.15
C LYS A 36 13.15 -5.54 -21.71
N SER A 37 13.95 -6.39 -21.10
CA SER A 37 14.70 -7.40 -21.91
C SER A 37 13.96 -8.67 -22.42
N ILE A 38 13.54 -8.69 -23.69
CA ILE A 38 13.41 -9.92 -24.50
C ILE A 38 14.72 -10.11 -25.31
N LEU A 39 15.47 -11.19 -25.01
CA LEU A 39 16.64 -11.80 -25.70
C LEU A 39 18.09 -11.42 -25.23
N PRO A 40 19.12 -12.27 -25.50
CA PRO A 40 20.13 -12.76 -24.55
C PRO A 40 21.44 -11.93 -24.38
N LYS A 41 22.29 -12.41 -23.46
CA LYS A 41 23.34 -11.75 -22.66
C LYS A 41 24.48 -10.93 -23.33
N GLU A 42 24.45 -10.60 -24.61
CA GLU A 42 25.54 -9.83 -25.26
C GLU A 42 25.10 -8.54 -25.98
N GLN A 43 23.82 -8.16 -25.86
CA GLN A 43 23.32 -6.85 -26.27
C GLN A 43 22.50 -6.23 -25.14
N MET A 44 23.14 -5.40 -24.31
CA MET A 44 22.43 -4.43 -23.44
C MET A 44 21.82 -3.33 -24.31
N ILE A 45 20.79 -3.64 -25.10
CA ILE A 45 20.04 -2.66 -25.87
C ILE A 45 18.77 -2.32 -25.11
N GLN A 46 18.48 -1.03 -25.01
CA GLN A 46 17.24 -0.46 -24.52
C GLN A 46 16.05 -1.29 -24.97
N ILE A 47 15.22 -1.70 -24.05
CA ILE A 47 13.88 -2.18 -24.41
C ILE A 47 12.85 -1.22 -23.75
N GLU A 48 11.57 -1.47 -23.53
CA GLU A 48 10.69 -0.45 -22.90
C GLU A 48 9.75 -1.03 -21.84
N PRO A 49 9.43 -0.32 -20.73
CA PRO A 49 8.44 -0.78 -19.73
C PRO A 49 7.09 -1.21 -20.35
N LEU A 50 6.32 -2.14 -19.72
CA LEU A 50 4.98 -2.60 -20.19
C LEU A 50 4.22 -1.31 -20.29
N SER A 51 3.58 -1.12 -21.43
CA SER A 51 2.54 -0.13 -21.50
C SER A 51 1.56 -0.40 -20.35
N VAL A 52 1.09 0.69 -19.76
CA VAL A 52 0.00 0.67 -18.79
C VAL A 52 -1.14 -0.23 -19.26
N GLU A 53 -1.44 -0.18 -20.57
CA GLU A 53 -2.46 -0.97 -21.23
C GLU A 53 -2.21 -2.47 -21.13
N THR A 54 -0.99 -2.94 -21.37
CA THR A 54 -0.69 -4.37 -21.27
C THR A 54 -0.76 -4.87 -19.81
N THR A 55 -0.31 -4.05 -18.84
CA THR A 55 -0.43 -4.37 -17.41
C THR A 55 -1.90 -4.39 -16.95
N TYR A 56 -2.69 -3.40 -17.39
CA TYR A 56 -4.13 -3.33 -17.14
C TYR A 56 -4.86 -4.53 -17.73
N ASN A 57 -4.54 -4.91 -18.97
CA ASN A 57 -5.13 -6.06 -19.65
C ASN A 57 -4.82 -7.37 -18.91
N PHE A 58 -3.59 -7.52 -18.38
CA PHE A 58 -3.25 -8.66 -17.54
C PHE A 58 -4.09 -8.69 -16.26
N LEU A 59 -4.16 -7.58 -15.52
CA LEU A 59 -4.90 -7.50 -14.27
C LEU A 59 -6.41 -7.71 -14.48
N SER A 60 -6.96 -7.16 -15.55
CA SER A 60 -8.34 -7.38 -15.98
C SER A 60 -8.61 -8.85 -16.32
N ARG A 61 -7.68 -9.53 -17.00
CA ARG A 61 -7.77 -10.97 -17.28
C ARG A 61 -7.67 -11.81 -16.01
N PHE A 62 -6.77 -11.46 -15.10
CA PHE A 62 -6.64 -12.11 -13.79
C PHE A 62 -7.95 -12.05 -13.00
N ASN A 63 -8.56 -10.87 -12.92
CA ASN A 63 -9.86 -10.69 -12.28
C ASN A 63 -10.99 -11.44 -12.97
N SER A 64 -10.99 -11.46 -14.30
CA SER A 64 -11.97 -12.23 -15.08
C SER A 64 -11.83 -13.73 -14.82
N ALA A 65 -10.59 -14.22 -14.70
CA ALA A 65 -10.30 -15.60 -14.36
C ALA A 65 -10.71 -15.95 -12.93
N ASP A 66 -10.49 -15.06 -11.96
CA ASP A 66 -10.97 -15.22 -10.58
C ASP A 66 -12.51 -15.35 -10.55
N LYS A 67 -13.23 -14.43 -11.21
CA LYS A 67 -14.71 -14.48 -11.30
C LYS A 67 -15.22 -15.77 -11.94
N LYS A 68 -14.64 -16.19 -13.08
CA LYS A 68 -15.01 -17.44 -13.74
C LYS A 68 -14.70 -18.66 -12.87
N GLY A 69 -13.53 -18.68 -12.26
CA GLY A 69 -13.11 -19.75 -11.36
C GLY A 69 -13.97 -19.81 -10.09
N LYS A 70 -14.57 -18.70 -9.65
CA LYS A 70 -15.56 -18.70 -8.56
C LYS A 70 -16.90 -19.27 -8.96
N ALA A 71 -17.37 -18.95 -10.16
CA ALA A 71 -18.63 -19.49 -10.69
C ALA A 71 -18.58 -21.01 -10.95
N GLN A 72 -17.38 -21.58 -11.07
CA GLN A 72 -17.16 -23.00 -11.42
C GLN A 72 -16.75 -23.88 -10.23
N ARG A 73 -16.41 -23.31 -9.07
CA ARG A 73 -15.97 -24.04 -7.87
C ARG A 73 -17.06 -23.95 -6.80
N ALA A 74 -17.06 -24.90 -5.86
CA ALA A 74 -18.05 -25.12 -4.78
C ALA A 74 -18.58 -23.84 -4.10
N GLU A 75 -19.72 -23.90 -3.40
CA GLU A 75 -20.29 -22.77 -2.64
C GLU A 75 -19.19 -22.03 -1.84
N ASN A 76 -18.85 -20.81 -2.26
CA ASN A 76 -17.80 -19.92 -1.71
C ASN A 76 -16.32 -20.35 -1.89
N PRO A 77 -15.78 -20.37 -3.11
CA PRO A 77 -14.35 -20.56 -3.31
C PRO A 77 -13.57 -19.27 -2.96
N PRO A 78 -12.39 -19.39 -2.32
CA PRO A 78 -11.62 -18.23 -1.89
C PRO A 78 -11.18 -17.37 -3.07
N SER A 79 -11.18 -16.04 -2.86
CA SER A 79 -10.74 -15.08 -3.87
C SER A 79 -9.27 -15.26 -4.21
N LEU A 80 -8.93 -15.24 -5.50
CA LEU A 80 -7.55 -15.09 -5.93
C LEU A 80 -7.11 -13.64 -5.68
N ILE A 81 -6.15 -13.46 -4.75
CA ILE A 81 -5.65 -12.14 -4.35
C ILE A 81 -4.33 -11.90 -5.05
N PHE A 82 -4.26 -10.86 -5.87
CA PHE A 82 -3.07 -10.53 -6.68
C PHE A 82 -1.79 -10.47 -5.83
N TRP A 83 -1.85 -9.81 -4.68
CA TRP A 83 -0.71 -9.68 -3.75
C TRP A 83 -0.24 -11.01 -3.15
N ASN A 84 -1.15 -11.96 -2.90
CA ASN A 84 -0.78 -13.30 -2.45
C ASN A 84 -0.04 -14.06 -3.56
N ALA A 85 -0.51 -13.94 -4.81
CA ALA A 85 0.14 -14.58 -5.96
C ALA A 85 1.56 -14.03 -6.21
N LEU A 86 1.82 -12.79 -5.82
CA LEU A 86 3.15 -12.16 -5.87
C LEU A 86 4.05 -12.52 -4.68
N GLY A 87 3.56 -13.29 -3.70
CA GLY A 87 4.35 -13.75 -2.55
C GLY A 87 4.59 -12.69 -1.50
N PHE A 88 3.75 -11.65 -1.40
CA PHE A 88 3.88 -10.66 -0.34
C PHE A 88 3.52 -11.25 1.03
N SER A 89 4.45 -11.15 1.97
CA SER A 89 4.28 -11.53 3.37
C SER A 89 3.39 -10.53 4.12
N LYS A 90 2.70 -11.01 5.15
CA LYS A 90 1.90 -10.22 6.11
C LYS A 90 2.79 -9.37 7.04
N ASP A 91 3.94 -8.90 6.56
CA ASP A 91 4.88 -8.14 7.40
C ASP A 91 4.59 -6.64 7.35
N GLU A 92 4.90 -5.97 8.45
CA GLU A 92 4.70 -4.53 8.63
C GLU A 92 5.50 -3.75 7.58
N VAL A 93 6.73 -4.16 7.30
CA VAL A 93 7.62 -3.47 6.36
C VAL A 93 7.00 -3.37 4.97
N THR A 94 6.44 -4.45 4.43
CA THR A 94 5.75 -4.52 3.14
C THR A 94 4.56 -3.58 3.11
N ASN A 95 3.73 -3.64 4.14
CA ASN A 95 2.55 -2.78 4.21
C ASN A 95 2.94 -1.31 4.36
N CYS A 96 4.01 -0.97 5.09
CA CYS A 96 4.56 0.38 5.13
C CYS A 96 4.93 0.88 3.73
N ARG A 97 5.53 0.03 2.89
CA ARG A 97 5.87 0.41 1.51
C ARG A 97 4.63 0.71 0.68
N ILE A 98 3.61 -0.13 0.75
CA ILE A 98 2.38 0.06 -0.04
C ILE A 98 1.64 1.30 0.46
N ILE A 99 1.48 1.46 1.77
CA ILE A 99 0.75 2.59 2.35
C ILE A 99 1.48 3.90 2.07
N SER A 100 2.78 4.00 2.34
CA SER A 100 3.55 5.22 2.01
C SER A 100 3.50 5.55 0.52
N TRP A 101 3.58 4.54 -0.36
CA TRP A 101 3.42 4.73 -1.79
C TRP A 101 2.06 5.32 -2.13
N LEU A 102 0.96 4.83 -1.55
CA LEU A 102 -0.38 5.37 -1.79
C LEU A 102 -0.59 6.79 -1.23
N LEU A 103 0.10 7.14 -0.14
CA LEU A 103 -0.05 8.42 0.53
C LEU A 103 0.80 9.54 -0.09
N ASP A 104 1.84 9.20 -0.87
CA ASP A 104 2.78 10.16 -1.46
C ASP A 104 2.26 10.74 -2.78
N PRO A 105 1.87 12.03 -2.86
CA PRO A 105 1.38 12.62 -4.11
C PRO A 105 2.41 12.65 -5.23
N LYS A 106 3.70 12.48 -4.91
CA LYS A 106 4.82 12.47 -5.85
C LYS A 106 5.20 11.06 -6.29
N ALA A 107 4.57 10.03 -5.75
CA ALA A 107 4.80 8.65 -6.17
C ALA A 107 4.22 8.39 -7.58
N ASP A 108 4.71 7.32 -8.19
CA ASP A 108 4.44 6.94 -9.59
C ASP A 108 3.07 6.27 -9.81
N HIS A 109 2.13 6.39 -8.86
CA HIS A 109 0.75 5.93 -9.01
C HIS A 109 -0.17 6.92 -9.74
N CYS A 110 0.28 8.15 -10.04
CA CYS A 110 -0.48 9.15 -10.80
C CYS A 110 -1.87 9.48 -10.22
N GLN A 111 -2.01 9.43 -8.89
CA GLN A 111 -3.27 9.81 -8.20
C GLN A 111 -3.13 11.13 -7.44
N GLU A 112 -1.98 11.81 -7.56
CA GLU A 112 -1.67 13.00 -6.76
C GLU A 112 -2.02 12.74 -5.28
N ASN A 113 -2.65 13.70 -4.60
CA ASN A 113 -3.05 13.57 -3.20
C ASN A 113 -4.43 12.91 -3.01
N LYS A 114 -5.04 12.28 -4.03
CA LYS A 114 -6.43 11.77 -3.94
C LYS A 114 -6.61 10.71 -2.85
N PHE A 115 -5.69 9.74 -2.76
CA PHE A 115 -5.78 8.69 -1.73
C PHE A 115 -5.56 9.28 -0.33
N PHE A 116 -4.54 10.13 -0.15
CA PHE A 116 -4.34 10.86 1.10
C PHE A 116 -5.56 11.71 1.49
N SER A 117 -6.23 12.34 0.52
CA SER A 117 -7.46 13.12 0.74
C SER A 117 -8.63 12.23 1.19
N CYS A 118 -8.70 10.98 0.74
CA CYS A 118 -9.67 10.01 1.24
C CYS A 118 -9.35 9.60 2.68
N LEU A 119 -8.06 9.40 3.02
CA LEU A 119 -7.65 9.12 4.41
C LEU A 119 -8.07 10.25 5.36
N LEU A 120 -7.89 11.52 4.96
CA LEU A 120 -8.28 12.68 5.78
C LEU A 120 -9.80 12.85 5.95
N GLN A 121 -10.63 12.08 5.22
CA GLN A 121 -12.09 12.08 5.41
C GLN A 121 -12.52 11.24 6.61
N LEU A 122 -11.65 10.38 7.15
CA LEU A 122 -11.90 9.69 8.42
C LEU A 122 -12.18 10.72 9.52
N GLU A 123 -13.21 10.47 10.33
CA GLU A 123 -13.69 11.39 11.36
C GLU A 123 -12.56 11.84 12.31
N GLN A 124 -11.69 10.90 12.67
CA GLN A 124 -10.53 11.12 13.54
C GLN A 124 -9.51 12.12 12.92
N LEU A 125 -9.44 12.19 11.59
CA LEU A 125 -8.49 13.03 10.84
C LEU A 125 -9.09 14.31 10.27
N LYS A 126 -10.39 14.58 10.49
CA LYS A 126 -11.02 15.85 10.06
C LYS A 126 -10.34 17.09 10.60
N SER A 127 -9.68 16.96 11.75
CA SER A 127 -8.94 18.07 12.35
C SER A 127 -7.66 18.45 11.57
N ILE A 128 -7.25 17.61 10.61
CA ILE A 128 -6.15 17.84 9.66
C ILE A 128 -6.67 18.19 8.26
N SER A 129 -7.85 17.72 7.87
CA SER A 129 -8.43 17.98 6.54
C SER A 129 -8.62 19.48 6.23
N ASN A 130 -8.69 20.32 7.27
CA ASN A 130 -8.74 21.78 7.14
C ASN A 130 -7.42 22.42 6.71
N TYR A 131 -6.29 21.71 6.75
CA TYR A 131 -5.01 22.23 6.27
C TYR A 131 -4.82 21.95 4.78
N ALA A 132 -4.07 22.84 4.11
CA ALA A 132 -3.66 22.62 2.74
C ALA A 132 -2.82 21.34 2.64
N THR A 133 -3.27 20.41 1.81
CA THR A 133 -2.59 19.14 1.51
C THR A 133 -1.64 19.25 0.31
N GLN A 134 -1.38 20.48 -0.15
CA GLN A 134 -0.39 20.76 -1.18
C GLN A 134 1.01 20.68 -0.59
N ASN A 135 1.97 20.18 -1.38
CA ASN A 135 3.38 20.06 -1.01
C ASN A 135 3.65 19.16 0.21
N ILE A 136 2.90 18.07 0.37
CA ILE A 136 3.25 17.07 1.37
C ILE A 136 4.45 16.23 0.90
N TYR A 137 5.20 15.71 1.86
CA TYR A 137 6.32 14.80 1.65
C TYR A 137 6.15 13.58 2.55
N VAL A 138 6.31 12.38 1.97
CA VAL A 138 6.15 11.12 2.69
C VAL A 138 7.49 10.41 2.75
N THR A 139 7.90 10.03 3.95
CA THR A 139 9.11 9.24 4.21
C THR A 139 8.74 7.92 4.86
N ARG A 140 9.68 6.98 4.80
CA ARG A 140 9.63 5.72 5.54
C ARG A 140 10.88 5.60 6.39
N GLU A 141 10.75 4.92 7.52
CA GLU A 141 11.87 4.63 8.42
C GLU A 141 12.65 5.90 8.80
N GLU A 142 11.93 7.01 9.01
CA GLU A 142 12.52 8.31 9.33
C GLU A 142 13.00 8.30 10.78
N TRP A 143 14.27 8.63 10.98
CA TRP A 143 14.82 8.86 12.32
C TRP A 143 14.38 10.24 12.81
N LEU A 144 13.52 10.26 13.83
CA LEU A 144 13.08 11.46 14.51
C LEU A 144 14.17 12.00 15.45
N ASN A 145 14.98 11.09 15.99
CA ASN A 145 16.25 11.37 16.69
C ASN A 145 17.12 10.10 16.67
N GLU A 146 18.19 10.03 17.48
CA GLU A 146 19.13 8.90 17.52
C GLU A 146 18.50 7.55 17.94
N ASN A 147 17.37 7.57 18.67
CA ASN A 147 16.78 6.38 19.30
C ASN A 147 15.35 6.06 18.81
N ASN A 148 14.78 6.96 18.00
CA ASN A 148 13.39 6.92 17.57
C ASN A 148 13.29 6.95 16.07
N ARG A 149 12.84 5.83 15.50
CA ARG A 149 12.60 5.65 14.07
C ARG A 149 11.12 5.39 13.85
N ALA A 150 10.48 6.27 13.09
CA ALA A 150 9.07 6.17 12.74
C ALA A 150 8.89 5.35 11.45
N ASP A 151 7.82 4.55 11.37
CA ASP A 151 7.57 3.69 10.20
C ASP A 151 7.27 4.52 8.93
N ILE A 152 6.35 5.49 9.05
CA ILE A 152 5.99 6.44 8.00
C ILE A 152 5.82 7.83 8.61
N VAL A 153 6.37 8.86 7.96
CA VAL A 153 6.13 10.26 8.35
C VAL A 153 5.62 11.05 7.14
N ILE A 154 4.58 11.85 7.37
CA ILE A 154 3.99 12.74 6.39
C ILE A 154 4.20 14.17 6.87
N HIS A 155 5.05 14.89 6.15
CA HIS A 155 5.34 16.29 6.40
C HIS A 155 4.41 17.16 5.58
N GLY A 156 3.54 17.90 6.25
CA GLY A 156 2.79 19.01 5.67
C GLY A 156 3.40 20.37 6.03
N SER A 157 2.87 21.43 5.42
CA SER A 157 3.26 22.81 5.74
C SER A 157 2.88 23.18 7.18
N ARG A 158 1.71 22.72 7.65
CA ARG A 158 1.14 23.05 8.97
C ARG A 158 0.91 21.86 9.88
N PHE A 159 1.31 20.66 9.46
CA PHE A 159 1.14 19.45 10.23
C PHE A 159 2.30 18.47 10.01
N VAL A 160 2.46 17.54 10.94
CA VAL A 160 3.26 16.33 10.78
C VAL A 160 2.39 15.17 11.23
N ILE A 161 2.26 14.15 10.37
CA ILE A 161 1.61 12.89 10.74
C ILE A 161 2.69 11.83 10.85
N VAL A 162 2.73 11.13 11.98
CA VAL A 162 3.54 9.90 12.13
C VAL A 162 2.59 8.72 12.12
N ILE A 163 2.87 7.69 11.31
CA ILE A 163 2.10 6.46 11.28
C ILE A 163 3.01 5.31 11.72
N GLU A 164 2.62 4.65 12.80
CA GLU A 164 3.21 3.40 13.28
C GLU A 164 2.33 2.24 12.82
N VAL A 165 2.89 1.36 11.98
CA VAL A 165 2.14 0.25 11.38
C VAL A 165 2.32 -0.98 12.25
N LYS A 166 1.24 -1.46 12.85
CA LYS A 166 1.22 -2.65 13.70
C LYS A 166 0.28 -3.70 13.11
N ILE A 167 0.82 -4.89 12.89
CA ILE A 167 0.01 -6.03 12.45
C ILE A 167 -0.19 -6.98 13.63
N ASP A 168 0.91 -7.49 14.19
CA ASP A 168 0.89 -8.46 15.30
C ASP A 168 1.79 -8.02 16.47
N ALA A 169 2.59 -6.96 16.32
CA ALA A 169 3.53 -6.51 17.35
C ALA A 169 2.86 -5.59 18.40
N PRO A 170 3.23 -5.73 19.70
CA PRO A 170 2.80 -4.80 20.73
C PRO A 170 3.47 -3.43 20.60
N GLU A 171 2.86 -2.41 21.21
CA GLU A 171 3.43 -1.06 21.34
C GLU A 171 4.78 -1.10 22.09
N ARG A 172 5.73 -0.28 21.65
CA ARG A 172 6.98 -0.03 22.38
C ARG A 172 6.69 0.95 23.52
N THR A 173 7.14 0.62 24.73
CA THR A 173 6.98 1.48 25.92
C THR A 173 7.48 2.91 25.66
N ASN A 174 6.68 3.90 26.05
CA ASN A 174 6.96 5.35 25.98
C ASN A 174 7.16 5.96 24.58
N GLN A 175 6.90 5.20 23.50
CA GLN A 175 7.12 5.69 22.13
C GLN A 175 6.29 6.95 21.82
N ARG A 176 5.07 7.04 22.38
CA ARG A 176 4.15 8.17 22.16
C ARG A 176 4.64 9.46 22.79
N GLU A 177 5.05 9.38 24.04
CA GLU A 177 5.56 10.51 24.82
C GLU A 177 6.87 11.04 24.21
N ASP A 178 7.75 10.13 23.79
CA ASP A 178 9.00 10.47 23.11
C ASP A 178 8.72 11.22 21.81
N TYR A 179 7.85 10.68 20.96
CA TYR A 179 7.53 11.29 19.66
C TYR A 179 6.86 12.63 19.85
N GLN A 180 5.91 12.74 20.79
CA GLN A 180 5.25 14.00 21.07
C GLN A 180 6.24 15.07 21.52
N SER A 181 7.15 14.73 22.44
CA SER A 181 8.21 15.64 22.91
C SER A 181 9.13 16.08 21.75
N ILE A 182 9.53 15.15 20.88
CA ILE A 182 10.36 15.47 19.70
C ILE A 182 9.61 16.41 18.76
N MET A 183 8.33 16.17 18.51
CA MET A 183 7.51 16.98 17.59
C MET A 183 7.29 18.39 18.13
N GLU A 184 7.05 18.54 19.43
CA GLU A 184 6.91 19.85 20.08
C GLU A 184 8.22 20.67 20.00
N ILE A 185 9.38 20.03 20.07
CA ILE A 185 10.69 20.70 19.98
C ILE A 185 11.06 21.01 18.53
N CYS A 186 10.97 20.04 17.63
CA CYS A 186 11.44 20.16 16.24
C CYS A 186 10.44 20.88 15.33
N TYR A 187 9.14 20.81 15.65
CA TYR A 187 8.07 21.35 14.83
C TYR A 187 7.02 22.13 15.66
N PRO A 188 7.43 23.13 16.47
CA PRO A 188 6.56 23.79 17.47
C PRO A 188 5.34 24.50 16.87
N PHE A 189 5.37 24.83 15.57
CA PHE A 189 4.27 25.52 14.87
C PHE A 189 3.43 24.59 13.98
N LYS A 190 3.77 23.30 13.93
CA LYS A 190 3.00 22.31 13.17
C LYS A 190 2.11 21.53 14.12
N LYS A 191 0.91 21.20 13.66
CA LYS A 191 0.06 20.25 14.36
C LYS A 191 0.61 18.84 14.21
N PHE A 192 0.93 18.20 15.33
CA PHE A 192 1.32 16.80 15.34
C PHE A 192 0.09 15.89 15.44
N VAL A 193 0.10 14.81 14.65
CA VAL A 193 -0.83 13.69 14.79
C VAL A 193 -0.04 12.38 14.70
N GLY A 194 -0.10 11.57 15.76
CA GLY A 194 0.37 10.20 15.72
C GLY A 194 -0.77 9.26 15.36
N ILE A 195 -0.52 8.27 14.51
CA ILE A 195 -1.48 7.26 14.09
C ILE A 195 -0.89 5.89 14.40
N TYR A 196 -1.61 5.10 15.18
CA TYR A 196 -1.36 3.66 15.23
C TYR A 196 -2.30 2.95 14.26
N LEU A 197 -1.72 2.41 13.19
CA LEU A 197 -2.45 1.56 12.25
C LEU A 197 -2.42 0.12 12.75
N CYS A 198 -3.53 -0.37 13.31
CA CYS A 198 -3.55 -1.67 14.01
C CYS A 198 -4.80 -2.51 13.73
N LYS A 199 -4.78 -3.81 14.09
CA LYS A 199 -5.90 -4.73 13.81
C LYS A 199 -7.10 -4.51 14.73
N LYS A 200 -6.83 -4.29 16.01
CA LYS A 200 -7.82 -4.03 17.05
C LYS A 200 -7.47 -2.69 17.68
N SER A 201 -8.45 -1.97 18.20
CA SER A 201 -8.20 -0.79 19.03
C SER A 201 -7.36 -1.22 20.24
N GLN A 202 -6.04 -1.02 20.13
CA GLN A 202 -5.08 -1.35 21.17
C GLN A 202 -4.91 -0.21 22.16
N ILE A 203 -5.46 0.97 21.84
CA ILE A 203 -5.25 2.20 22.58
C ILE A 203 -6.57 2.99 22.55
N ASN A 204 -6.90 3.64 23.67
CA ASN A 204 -7.94 4.66 23.71
C ASN A 204 -7.38 5.94 23.08
N ASP A 205 -8.11 6.56 22.14
CA ASP A 205 -7.73 7.84 21.56
C ASP A 205 -7.41 8.84 22.69
N SER A 206 -6.17 9.32 22.75
CA SER A 206 -5.72 10.21 23.81
C SER A 206 -4.75 11.25 23.26
N GLY A 207 -5.10 12.52 23.37
CA GLY A 207 -4.28 13.64 22.93
C GLY A 207 -4.08 13.68 21.41
N SER A 208 -2.82 13.74 20.98
CA SER A 208 -2.44 13.82 19.56
C SER A 208 -2.38 12.46 18.85
N TRP A 209 -2.66 11.36 19.57
CA TRP A 209 -2.57 10.00 19.06
C TRP A 209 -3.94 9.41 18.76
N LEU A 210 -4.07 8.87 17.54
CA LEU A 210 -5.28 8.29 17.00
C LEU A 210 -5.09 6.79 16.73
N ASN A 211 -6.12 6.01 17.00
CA ASN A 211 -6.20 4.63 16.55
C ASN A 211 -6.90 4.57 15.19
N ILE A 212 -6.20 4.11 14.16
CA ILE A 212 -6.78 3.78 12.86
C ILE A 212 -6.67 2.28 12.67
N ARG A 213 -7.77 1.63 12.32
CA ARG A 213 -7.79 0.19 12.13
C ARG A 213 -7.56 -0.19 10.68
N TRP A 214 -7.13 -1.42 10.46
CA TRP A 214 -7.02 -1.98 9.11
C TRP A 214 -8.37 -1.99 8.36
N ASP A 215 -9.51 -2.06 9.07
CA ASP A 215 -10.84 -1.86 8.47
C ASP A 215 -11.08 -0.43 8.00
N ASP A 216 -10.61 0.60 8.72
CA ASP A 216 -10.69 1.99 8.26
C ASP A 216 -9.87 2.19 6.97
N VAL A 217 -8.70 1.53 6.84
CA VAL A 217 -7.90 1.56 5.60
C VAL A 217 -8.65 0.90 4.44
N VAL A 218 -9.38 -0.19 4.70
CA VAL A 218 -10.23 -0.83 3.69
C VAL A 218 -11.38 0.10 3.28
N GLU A 219 -12.01 0.80 4.22
CA GLU A 219 -13.03 1.81 3.92
C GLU A 219 -12.47 2.94 3.04
N VAL A 220 -11.28 3.45 3.37
CA VAL A 220 -10.59 4.46 2.55
C VAL A 220 -10.33 3.95 1.14
N ILE A 221 -9.91 2.68 0.99
CA ILE A 221 -9.73 2.02 -0.32
C ILE A 221 -11.06 1.93 -1.07
N ASP A 222 -12.16 1.55 -0.42
CA ASP A 222 -13.47 1.43 -1.06
C ASP A 222 -14.01 2.80 -1.50
N VAL A 223 -13.86 3.82 -0.67
CA VAL A 223 -14.19 5.22 -1.01
C VAL A 223 -13.35 5.70 -2.18
N PHE A 224 -12.04 5.46 -2.16
CA PHE A 224 -11.13 5.86 -3.24
C PHE A 224 -11.51 5.17 -4.56
N THR A 225 -11.70 3.85 -4.53
CA THR A 225 -11.95 3.06 -5.74
C THR A 225 -13.37 3.18 -6.29
N SER A 226 -14.32 3.72 -5.51
CA SER A 226 -15.69 4.05 -5.96
C SER A 226 -15.81 5.47 -6.50
N LYS A 227 -15.05 6.43 -5.96
CA LYS A 227 -15.03 7.83 -6.43
C LYS A 227 -14.18 8.06 -7.68
N ASN A 228 -13.25 7.15 -8.00
CA ASN A 228 -12.35 7.32 -9.13
C ASN A 228 -13.03 7.01 -10.47
N ASN A 229 -13.66 8.03 -11.06
CA ASN A 229 -14.33 7.97 -12.37
C ASN A 229 -13.40 8.24 -13.57
N ASP A 230 -12.09 8.38 -13.33
CA ASP A 230 -11.12 8.59 -14.41
C ASP A 230 -11.02 7.34 -15.29
N SER A 231 -11.46 7.48 -16.53
CA SER A 231 -11.49 6.41 -17.53
C SER A 231 -10.14 6.12 -18.17
N SER A 232 -9.08 6.86 -17.83
CA SER A 232 -7.75 6.57 -18.34
C SER A 232 -7.29 5.20 -17.88
N CYS A 233 -6.70 4.44 -18.80
CA CYS A 233 -6.21 3.08 -18.53
C CYS A 233 -5.23 3.05 -17.34
N ARG A 234 -4.44 4.12 -17.14
CA ARG A 234 -3.51 4.26 -16.01
C ARG A 234 -4.24 4.40 -14.68
N SER A 235 -5.26 5.25 -14.63
CA SER A 235 -6.05 5.42 -13.41
C SER A 235 -6.84 4.15 -13.08
N GLN A 236 -7.39 3.46 -14.08
CA GLN A 236 -8.09 2.19 -13.91
C GLN A 236 -7.18 1.06 -13.41
N PHE A 237 -5.96 0.96 -13.92
CA PHE A 237 -4.97 -0.01 -13.44
C PHE A 237 -4.64 0.22 -11.97
N VAL A 238 -4.30 1.45 -11.60
CA VAL A 238 -3.95 1.81 -10.22
C VAL A 238 -5.13 1.57 -9.29
N THR A 239 -6.34 1.94 -9.71
CA THR A 239 -7.57 1.69 -8.96
C THR A 239 -7.79 0.20 -8.70
N GLU A 240 -7.58 -0.65 -9.71
CA GLU A 240 -7.73 -2.09 -9.52
C GLU A 240 -6.62 -2.68 -8.65
N LEU A 241 -5.39 -2.20 -8.77
CA LEU A 241 -4.28 -2.62 -7.90
C LEU A 241 -4.58 -2.30 -6.42
N ILE A 242 -5.10 -1.11 -6.15
CA ILE A 242 -5.53 -0.65 -4.82
C ILE A 242 -6.71 -1.50 -4.32
N ARG A 243 -7.69 -1.80 -5.19
CA ARG A 243 -8.81 -2.69 -4.86
C ARG A 243 -8.35 -4.09 -4.47
N GLN A 244 -7.37 -4.64 -5.19
CA GLN A 244 -6.76 -5.92 -4.84
C GLN A 244 -6.02 -5.86 -3.50
N TYR A 245 -5.44 -4.70 -3.15
CA TYR A 245 -4.80 -4.50 -1.86
C TYR A 245 -5.81 -4.48 -0.71
N GLY A 246 -6.98 -3.86 -0.90
CA GLY A 246 -8.10 -3.96 0.05
C GLY A 246 -8.50 -5.41 0.33
N LYS A 247 -8.65 -6.22 -0.74
CA LYS A 247 -8.89 -7.68 -0.59
C LYS A 247 -7.76 -8.38 0.17
N TYR A 248 -6.51 -8.01 -0.09
CA TYR A 248 -5.36 -8.54 0.62
C TYR A 248 -5.42 -8.24 2.12
N ILE A 249 -5.72 -7.00 2.51
CA ILE A 249 -5.86 -6.59 3.91
C ILE A 249 -6.95 -7.42 4.61
N ILE A 250 -8.14 -7.52 4.01
CA ILE A 250 -9.26 -8.28 4.58
C ILE A 250 -8.84 -9.73 4.86
N ASN A 251 -8.27 -10.41 3.87
CA ASN A 251 -8.00 -11.85 3.96
C ASN A 251 -6.74 -12.20 4.75
N ASN A 252 -5.75 -11.31 4.81
CA ASN A 252 -4.46 -11.62 5.43
C ASN A 252 -4.21 -10.89 6.74
N ILE A 253 -4.84 -9.75 6.99
CA ILE A 253 -4.62 -8.94 8.18
C ILE A 253 -5.85 -8.98 9.10
N ILE A 254 -7.05 -8.73 8.56
CA ILE A 254 -8.27 -8.66 9.37
C ILE A 254 -8.78 -10.05 9.76
N ASN A 255 -8.93 -10.95 8.78
CA ASN A 255 -9.56 -12.27 8.99
C ASN A 255 -8.61 -13.37 9.50
N LYS A 256 -7.31 -13.08 9.64
CA LYS A 256 -6.31 -13.98 10.25
C LYS A 256 -5.96 -13.48 11.64
#